data_AF-A0A8C9DJR7-F1
#
_entry.id   AF-A0A8C9DJR7-F1
#
_cell.length_a   1.000
_cell.length_b   1.000
_cell.length_c   1.000
_cell.angle_alpha   90.00
_cell.angle_beta   90.00
_cell.angle_gamma   90.00
#
_symmetry.space_group_name_H-M   'P 1'
#
loop_
_entity.id
_entity.type
_entity.pdbx_description
1 polymer ?
#
loop_
_entity_poly.entity_id
_entity_poly.type
_entity_poly.pdbx_seq_one_letter_code
_entity_poly.pdbx_strand_id
1 'polypeptide(L)'
;MAGHNISRDSSCSPTMTPHLTRLYFVVLIGGLVGVISILFLLVKMNTRSVTTTAVVNLVVVHSVFLLTVPFRLTYLIKETWTFGLPFCKFVSSMLHIHMYLTFLFYVVILVTRYLIFFKCKDKVEFYRKLHAVAASTGMWVLVIVIVVPLVASQYGTQEEYNEQDCFKFHKELSHTYVKVINYMIVAIVIAIAMILLVFQVFILVSMVRKLGHSLLSHQEFWAQLKNLFFIGIILFCFLPYQFFRIYYLQVVGRANDCEDNVAFFNEILLSVTAISCCDLLLFVLGGSRWFKQKIIDLWNCILCR
;
A
#
# COMPACT_ATOMS: atom_id res chain seq x y z
N MET A 1 -41.46 -34.90 27.23
CA MET A 1 -40.49 -34.70 26.13
C MET A 1 -40.82 -33.37 25.47
N ALA A 2 -40.21 -32.28 25.95
CA ALA A 2 -40.38 -30.95 25.39
C ALA A 2 -39.17 -30.68 24.50
N GLY A 3 -39.39 -30.60 23.20
CA GLY A 3 -38.38 -30.30 22.20
C GLY A 3 -37.99 -28.82 22.27
N HIS A 4 -36.74 -28.54 22.61
CA HIS A 4 -36.11 -27.24 22.46
C HIS A 4 -35.83 -27.01 20.96
N ASN A 5 -36.71 -26.28 20.27
CA ASN A 5 -36.37 -25.67 18.98
C ASN A 5 -35.58 -24.40 19.25
N ILE A 6 -34.25 -24.53 19.25
CA ILE A 6 -33.34 -23.37 19.21
C ILE A 6 -33.30 -22.91 17.76
N SER A 7 -34.11 -21.90 17.45
CA SER A 7 -33.93 -21.05 16.28
C SER A 7 -32.53 -20.43 16.35
N ARG A 8 -31.59 -20.94 15.55
CA ARG A 8 -30.31 -20.27 15.31
C ARG A 8 -30.58 -19.07 14.41
N ASP A 9 -30.88 -17.93 15.02
CA ASP A 9 -30.76 -16.63 14.37
C ASP A 9 -29.27 -16.38 14.12
N SER A 10 -28.79 -16.74 12.94
CA SER A 10 -27.46 -16.41 12.43
C SER A 10 -27.47 -14.99 11.84
N SER A 11 -27.83 -14.00 12.66
CA SER A 11 -27.59 -12.59 12.33
C SER A 11 -26.13 -12.24 12.65
N CYS A 12 -25.22 -12.72 11.81
CA CYS A 12 -23.79 -12.45 11.86
C CYS A 12 -23.44 -11.15 11.13
N SER A 13 -23.74 -9.96 11.69
CA SER A 13 -22.97 -8.71 11.46
C SER A 13 -23.62 -7.49 12.14
N PRO A 14 -22.98 -6.97 13.19
CA PRO A 14 -22.79 -5.51 13.30
C PRO A 14 -21.39 -5.11 13.84
N THR A 15 -20.54 -6.08 14.19
CA THR A 15 -19.20 -5.85 14.78
C THR A 15 -18.08 -5.68 13.74
N MET A 16 -18.35 -5.95 12.46
CA MET A 16 -17.35 -5.93 11.38
C MET A 16 -17.12 -4.51 10.81
N THR A 17 -18.14 -3.66 10.83
CA THR A 17 -18.15 -2.30 10.27
C THR A 17 -17.34 -1.26 11.06
N PRO A 18 -17.29 -1.22 12.42
CA PRO A 18 -16.69 -0.08 13.13
C PRO A 18 -15.15 -0.06 13.08
N HIS A 19 -14.48 -1.21 13.04
CA HIS A 19 -13.01 -1.27 12.95
C HIS A 19 -12.51 -0.86 11.57
N LEU A 20 -13.10 -1.42 10.51
CA LEU A 20 -12.78 -1.06 9.13
C LEU A 20 -13.12 0.40 8.86
N THR A 21 -14.28 0.87 9.30
CA THR A 21 -14.69 2.28 9.16
C THR A 21 -13.65 3.22 9.78
N ARG A 22 -13.25 2.99 11.05
CA ARG A 22 -12.21 3.80 11.70
C ARG A 22 -10.88 3.78 10.95
N LEU A 23 -10.45 2.61 10.48
CA LEU A 23 -9.21 2.47 9.72
C LEU A 23 -9.27 3.29 8.43
N TYR A 24 -10.34 3.17 7.64
CA TYR A 24 -10.48 3.92 6.38
C TYR A 24 -10.59 5.42 6.61
N PHE A 25 -11.19 5.88 7.72
CA PHE A 25 -11.15 7.30 8.09
C PHE A 25 -9.73 7.78 8.39
N VAL A 26 -8.94 7.02 9.16
CA VAL A 26 -7.54 7.34 9.44
C VAL A 26 -6.72 7.40 8.15
N VAL A 27 -6.91 6.41 7.27
CA VAL A 27 -6.25 6.35 5.96
C VAL A 27 -6.63 7.55 5.10
N LEU A 28 -7.91 7.92 5.06
CA LEU A 28 -8.39 9.04 4.27
C LEU A 28 -7.76 10.35 4.74
N ILE A 29 -7.84 10.65 6.04
CA ILE A 29 -7.31 11.89 6.61
C ILE A 29 -5.78 11.91 6.51
N GLY A 30 -5.10 10.87 7.00
CA GLY A 30 -3.64 10.79 7.00
C GLY A 30 -3.05 10.79 5.59
N GLY A 31 -3.66 10.07 4.67
CA GLY A 31 -3.26 10.02 3.27
C GLY A 31 -3.45 11.35 2.54
N LEU A 32 -4.61 12.02 2.72
CA LEU A 32 -4.84 13.34 2.11
C LEU A 32 -3.85 14.37 2.63
N VAL A 33 -3.63 14.43 3.95
CA VAL A 33 -2.65 15.36 4.54
C VAL A 33 -1.24 15.05 4.03
N GLY A 34 -0.87 13.77 3.93
CA GLY A 34 0.43 13.34 3.40
C GLY A 34 0.65 13.74 1.94
N VAL A 35 -0.32 13.47 1.08
CA VAL A 35 -0.31 13.84 -0.35
C VAL A 35 -0.17 15.35 -0.53
N ILE A 36 -1.00 16.14 0.17
CA ILE A 36 -0.96 17.61 0.08
C ILE A 36 0.39 18.15 0.57
N SER A 37 0.90 17.61 1.68
CA SER A 37 2.18 18.03 2.26
C SER A 37 3.35 17.77 1.30
N ILE A 38 3.38 16.61 0.66
CA ILE A 38 4.42 16.28 -0.33
C ILE A 38 4.29 17.11 -1.59
N LEU A 39 3.06 17.33 -2.09
CA LEU A 39 2.85 18.15 -3.27
C LEU A 39 3.40 19.58 -3.05
N PHE A 40 3.12 20.17 -1.88
CA PHE A 40 3.66 21.48 -1.51
C PHE A 40 5.20 21.49 -1.49
N LEU A 41 5.83 20.45 -0.95
CA LEU A 41 7.29 20.32 -0.95
C LEU A 41 7.86 20.14 -2.37
N LEU A 42 7.20 19.34 -3.22
CA LEU A 42 7.62 19.10 -4.60
C LEU A 42 7.58 20.38 -5.43
N VAL A 43 6.57 21.23 -5.25
CA VAL A 43 6.50 22.55 -5.90
C VAL A 43 7.67 23.45 -5.49
N LYS A 44 8.09 23.38 -4.23
CA LYS A 44 9.22 24.16 -3.71
C LYS A 44 10.59 23.58 -4.08
N MET A 45 10.67 22.28 -4.33
CA MET A 45 11.90 21.59 -4.70
C MET A 45 12.11 21.61 -6.22
N ASN A 46 13.03 22.47 -6.69
CA ASN A 46 13.41 22.50 -8.12
C ASN A 46 14.33 21.33 -8.54
N THR A 47 14.21 20.15 -7.92
CA THR A 47 15.12 19.01 -8.13
C THR A 47 14.41 17.83 -8.78
N ARG A 48 14.67 17.62 -10.07
CA ARG A 48 14.15 16.48 -10.84
C ARG A 48 15.16 15.32 -10.83
N SER A 49 14.93 14.33 -9.98
CA SER A 49 15.73 13.09 -9.89
C SER A 49 14.86 11.85 -10.15
N VAL A 50 15.48 10.69 -10.41
CA VAL A 50 14.77 9.40 -10.53
C VAL A 50 13.96 9.09 -9.28
N THR A 51 14.53 9.34 -8.09
CA THR A 51 13.83 9.18 -6.82
C THR A 51 12.66 10.16 -6.69
N THR A 52 12.82 11.43 -7.10
CA THR A 52 11.72 12.41 -7.10
C THR A 52 10.58 11.94 -8.01
N THR A 53 10.90 11.36 -9.17
CA THR A 53 9.91 10.84 -10.13
C THR A 53 9.13 9.66 -9.53
N ALA A 54 9.82 8.73 -8.85
CA ALA A 54 9.14 7.63 -8.15
C ALA A 54 8.24 8.11 -6.99
N VAL A 55 8.65 9.17 -6.26
CA VAL A 55 7.79 9.79 -5.23
C VAL A 55 6.56 10.45 -5.86
N VAL A 56 6.69 11.12 -7.02
CA VAL A 56 5.53 11.66 -7.75
C VAL A 56 4.55 10.54 -8.13
N ASN A 57 5.06 9.39 -8.58
CA ASN A 57 4.20 8.25 -8.87
C ASN A 57 3.48 7.70 -7.64
N LEU A 58 4.16 7.61 -6.48
CA LEU A 58 3.51 7.25 -5.22
C LEU A 58 2.37 8.22 -4.91
N VAL A 59 2.59 9.54 -5.04
CA VAL A 59 1.53 10.54 -4.84
C VAL A 59 0.31 10.26 -5.73
N VAL A 60 0.52 9.93 -7.01
CA VAL A 60 -0.57 9.57 -7.93
C VAL A 60 -1.28 8.30 -7.47
N VAL A 61 -0.54 7.24 -7.13
CA VAL A 61 -1.10 5.97 -6.62
C VAL A 61 -1.96 6.19 -5.38
N HIS A 62 -1.45 6.93 -4.39
CA HIS A 62 -2.19 7.26 -3.17
C HIS A 62 -3.42 8.12 -3.47
N SER A 63 -3.32 9.11 -4.35
CA SER A 63 -4.44 9.97 -4.72
C SER A 63 -5.58 9.18 -5.35
N VAL A 64 -5.27 8.33 -6.34
CA VAL A 64 -6.29 7.48 -6.99
C VAL A 64 -6.96 6.56 -5.98
N PHE A 65 -6.19 5.92 -5.11
CA PHE A 65 -6.76 5.07 -4.06
C PHE A 65 -7.65 5.87 -3.08
N LEU A 66 -7.18 7.01 -2.59
CA LEU A 66 -7.93 7.87 -1.65
C LEU A 66 -9.25 8.36 -2.24
N LEU A 67 -9.34 8.57 -3.56
CA LEU A 67 -10.61 8.90 -4.23
C LEU A 67 -11.64 7.77 -4.14
N THR A 68 -11.21 6.51 -4.04
CA THR A 68 -12.11 5.35 -3.93
C THR A 68 -12.59 5.09 -2.49
N VAL A 69 -11.83 5.54 -1.48
CA VAL A 69 -12.10 5.28 -0.05
C VAL A 69 -13.48 5.79 0.42
N PRO A 70 -13.97 6.99 0.04
CA PRO A 70 -15.30 7.46 0.44
C PRO A 70 -16.46 6.54 0.01
N PHE A 71 -16.34 5.89 -1.15
CA PHE A 71 -17.35 4.95 -1.64
C PHE A 71 -17.36 3.68 -0.80
N ARG A 72 -16.17 3.17 -0.43
CA ARG A 72 -16.05 2.05 0.50
C ARG A 72 -16.57 2.39 1.89
N LEU A 73 -16.30 3.59 2.41
CA LEU A 73 -16.87 4.09 3.67
C LEU A 73 -18.40 4.17 3.62
N THR A 74 -18.97 4.64 2.51
CA THR A 74 -20.42 4.71 2.32
C THR A 74 -21.05 3.32 2.43
N TYR A 75 -20.44 2.32 1.80
CA TYR A 75 -20.87 0.92 1.93
C TYR A 75 -20.75 0.40 3.36
N LEU A 76 -19.64 0.67 4.06
CA LEU A 76 -19.45 0.24 5.45
C LEU A 76 -20.44 0.87 6.43
N ILE A 77 -21.00 2.04 6.10
CA ILE A 77 -21.98 2.75 6.96
C ILE A 77 -23.42 2.38 6.59
N LYS A 78 -23.74 2.28 5.30
CA LYS A 78 -25.10 2.01 4.80
C LYS A 78 -25.40 0.54 4.59
N GLU A 79 -24.37 -0.31 4.65
CA GLU A 79 -24.42 -1.76 4.44
C GLU A 79 -25.03 -2.18 3.08
N THR A 80 -25.15 -1.24 2.15
CA THR A 80 -25.80 -1.42 0.84
C THR A 80 -25.01 -0.70 -0.23
N TRP A 81 -24.76 -1.37 -1.36
CA TRP A 81 -24.07 -0.79 -2.52
C TRP A 81 -25.08 -0.25 -3.55
N THR A 82 -24.92 1.00 -3.96
CA THR A 82 -25.86 1.68 -4.88
C THR A 82 -25.21 2.23 -6.15
N PHE A 83 -23.91 2.03 -6.33
CA PHE A 83 -23.15 2.61 -7.45
C PHE A 83 -22.97 1.65 -8.64
N GLY A 84 -23.66 0.50 -8.63
CA GLY A 84 -23.61 -0.51 -9.66
C GLY A 84 -22.40 -1.46 -9.57
N LEU A 85 -22.56 -2.65 -10.16
CA LEU A 85 -21.58 -3.74 -10.07
C LEU A 85 -20.19 -3.42 -10.68
N PRO A 86 -20.07 -2.77 -11.85
CA PRO A 86 -18.76 -2.44 -12.42
C PRO A 86 -17.91 -1.55 -11.50
N PHE A 87 -18.54 -0.58 -10.85
CA PHE A 87 -17.84 0.31 -9.92
C PHE A 87 -17.51 -0.41 -8.60
N CYS A 88 -18.36 -1.34 -8.12
CA CYS A 88 -18.02 -2.21 -6.99
C CYS A 88 -16.74 -3.00 -7.27
N LYS A 89 -16.64 -3.64 -8.45
CA LYS A 89 -15.45 -4.40 -8.87
C LYS A 89 -14.20 -3.51 -8.89
N PHE A 90 -14.33 -2.31 -9.47
CA PHE A 90 -13.24 -1.33 -9.48
C PHE A 90 -12.78 -0.95 -8.07
N VAL A 91 -13.69 -0.49 -7.21
CA VAL A 91 -13.36 -0.06 -5.84
C VAL A 91 -12.80 -1.22 -5.00
N SER A 92 -13.32 -2.44 -5.17
CA SER A 92 -12.81 -3.64 -4.53
C SER A 92 -11.38 -3.98 -4.96
N SER A 93 -11.13 -3.98 -6.28
CA SER A 93 -9.80 -4.27 -6.84
C SER A 93 -8.76 -3.19 -6.51
N MET A 94 -9.20 -1.95 -6.30
CA MET A 94 -8.31 -0.79 -6.10
C MET A 94 -7.39 -0.96 -4.90
N LEU A 95 -7.80 -1.66 -3.84
CA LEU A 95 -6.95 -1.89 -2.68
C LEU A 95 -5.77 -2.82 -2.99
N HIS A 96 -5.99 -3.87 -3.77
CA HIS A 96 -4.91 -4.75 -4.25
C HIS A 96 -4.00 -4.00 -5.23
N ILE A 97 -4.58 -3.26 -6.18
CA ILE A 97 -3.84 -2.44 -7.15
C ILE A 97 -2.94 -1.44 -6.42
N HIS A 98 -3.51 -0.74 -5.43
CA HIS A 98 -2.81 0.21 -4.57
C HIS A 98 -1.62 -0.43 -3.85
N MET A 99 -1.83 -1.57 -3.19
CA MET A 99 -0.78 -2.31 -2.48
C MET A 99 0.37 -2.69 -3.42
N TYR A 100 0.08 -3.29 -4.59
CA TYR A 100 1.12 -3.76 -5.51
C TYR A 100 1.86 -2.62 -6.20
N LEU A 101 1.17 -1.55 -6.61
CA LEU A 101 1.81 -0.37 -7.20
C LEU A 101 2.70 0.34 -6.17
N THR A 102 2.21 0.51 -4.95
CA THR A 102 3.00 1.12 -3.86
C THR A 102 4.26 0.30 -3.59
N PHE A 103 4.14 -1.03 -3.50
CA PHE A 103 5.28 -1.94 -3.36
C PHE A 103 6.29 -1.78 -4.50
N LEU A 104 5.83 -1.79 -5.75
CA LEU A 104 6.69 -1.62 -6.92
C LEU A 104 7.48 -0.31 -6.86
N PHE A 105 6.83 0.81 -6.52
CA PHE A 105 7.52 2.10 -6.43
C PHE A 105 8.49 2.16 -5.25
N TYR A 106 8.20 1.52 -4.11
CA TYR A 106 9.18 1.37 -3.03
C TYR A 106 10.41 0.58 -3.49
N VAL A 107 10.23 -0.52 -4.22
CA VAL A 107 11.34 -1.30 -4.79
C VAL A 107 12.19 -0.42 -5.70
N VAL A 108 11.57 0.34 -6.61
CA VAL A 108 12.27 1.26 -7.52
C VAL A 108 13.07 2.31 -6.74
N ILE A 109 12.49 2.90 -5.69
CA ILE A 109 13.16 3.88 -4.84
C ILE A 109 14.39 3.26 -4.17
N LEU A 110 14.23 2.09 -3.54
CA LEU A 110 15.29 1.40 -2.79
C LEU A 110 16.42 0.93 -3.71
N VAL A 111 16.09 0.26 -4.82
CA VAL A 111 17.08 -0.20 -5.81
C VAL A 111 17.84 0.99 -6.40
N THR A 112 17.15 2.07 -6.76
CA THR A 112 17.80 3.29 -7.24
C THR A 112 18.79 3.78 -6.18
N ARG A 113 18.39 3.86 -4.91
CA ARG A 113 19.28 4.32 -3.82
C ARG A 113 20.49 3.40 -3.61
N TYR A 114 20.33 2.09 -3.77
CA TYR A 114 21.44 1.14 -3.67
C TYR A 114 22.44 1.32 -4.81
N LEU A 115 21.97 1.46 -6.05
CA LEU A 115 22.82 1.74 -7.20
C LEU A 115 23.59 3.06 -7.04
N ILE A 116 22.94 4.09 -6.49
CA ILE A 116 23.59 5.36 -6.16
C ILE A 116 24.69 5.15 -5.10
N PHE A 117 24.42 4.37 -4.05
CA PHE A 117 25.35 4.11 -2.95
C PHE A 117 26.60 3.36 -3.42
N PHE A 118 26.44 2.30 -4.22
CA PHE A 118 27.56 1.55 -4.79
C PHE A 118 28.30 2.29 -5.91
N LYS A 119 28.00 3.58 -6.11
CA LYS A 119 28.61 4.45 -7.13
C LYS A 119 28.61 3.85 -8.54
N CYS A 120 27.66 2.95 -8.84
CA CYS A 120 27.38 2.48 -10.20
C CYS A 120 26.64 3.58 -10.99
N LYS A 121 27.24 4.78 -11.04
CA LYS A 121 26.68 5.94 -11.73
C LYS A 121 27.60 6.34 -12.88
N ASP A 122 27.10 6.15 -14.09
CA ASP A 122 27.62 6.83 -15.27
C ASP A 122 27.23 8.31 -15.28
N LYS A 123 28.08 9.15 -15.88
CA LYS A 123 28.09 10.62 -15.82
C LYS A 123 26.94 11.33 -16.56
N VAL A 124 25.83 10.66 -16.87
CA VAL A 124 24.79 11.20 -17.79
C VAL A 124 23.47 11.46 -17.07
N GLU A 125 23.43 12.49 -16.23
CA GLU A 125 22.29 12.81 -15.35
C GLU A 125 21.04 13.33 -16.11
N PHE A 126 21.21 13.99 -17.25
CA PHE A 126 20.09 14.57 -18.02
C PHE A 126 19.25 13.49 -18.72
N TYR A 127 19.90 12.60 -19.47
CA TYR A 127 19.21 11.51 -20.18
C TYR A 127 18.46 10.59 -19.22
N ARG A 128 19.06 10.29 -18.05
CA ARG A 128 18.41 9.48 -17.01
C ARG A 128 17.08 10.05 -16.52
N LYS A 129 16.90 11.37 -16.53
CA LYS A 129 15.63 12.01 -16.15
C LYS A 129 14.55 11.79 -17.21
N LEU A 130 14.87 12.03 -18.48
CA LEU A 130 13.92 11.83 -19.57
C LEU A 130 13.51 10.35 -19.68
N HIS A 131 14.47 9.44 -19.56
CA HIS A 131 14.19 8.00 -19.50
C HIS A 131 13.31 7.62 -18.31
N ALA A 132 13.53 8.21 -17.12
CA ALA A 132 12.69 7.92 -15.96
C ALA A 132 11.25 8.40 -16.12
N VAL A 133 11.04 9.59 -16.70
CA VAL A 133 9.69 10.11 -16.99
C VAL A 133 9.01 9.28 -18.07
N ALA A 134 9.71 8.97 -19.17
CA ALA A 134 9.17 8.14 -20.24
C ALA A 134 8.82 6.72 -19.75
N ALA A 135 9.70 6.09 -18.96
CA ALA A 135 9.44 4.78 -18.36
C ALA A 135 8.26 4.81 -17.38
N SER A 136 8.13 5.91 -16.61
CA SER A 136 6.99 6.14 -15.73
C SER A 136 5.69 6.24 -16.51
N THR A 137 5.63 7.06 -17.56
CA THR A 137 4.46 7.17 -18.43
C THR A 137 4.11 5.84 -19.08
N GLY A 138 5.12 5.10 -19.58
CA GLY A 138 4.93 3.77 -20.15
C GLY A 138 4.37 2.77 -19.14
N MET A 139 4.88 2.77 -17.90
CA MET A 139 4.36 1.93 -16.82
C MET A 139 2.88 2.23 -16.55
N TRP A 140 2.47 3.49 -16.47
CA TRP A 140 1.08 3.86 -16.23
C TRP A 140 0.15 3.43 -17.36
N VAL A 141 0.56 3.63 -18.61
CA VAL A 141 -0.21 3.14 -19.77
C VAL A 141 -0.38 1.63 -19.69
N LEU A 142 0.70 0.89 -19.38
CA LEU A 142 0.65 -0.56 -19.24
C LEU A 142 -0.26 -1.00 -18.10
N VAL A 143 -0.18 -0.34 -16.94
CA VAL A 143 -1.07 -0.60 -15.79
C VAL A 143 -2.52 -0.41 -16.20
N ILE A 144 -2.87 0.69 -16.88
CA ILE A 144 -4.24 0.94 -17.32
C ILE A 144 -4.71 -0.14 -18.31
N VAL A 145 -3.89 -0.45 -19.32
CA VAL A 145 -4.23 -1.42 -20.38
C VAL A 145 -4.36 -2.85 -19.85
N ILE A 146 -3.65 -3.22 -18.78
CA ILE A 146 -3.76 -4.56 -18.19
C ILE A 146 -4.84 -4.61 -17.11
N VAL A 147 -4.80 -3.67 -16.16
CA VAL A 147 -5.64 -3.73 -14.96
C VAL A 147 -7.09 -3.45 -15.29
N VAL A 148 -7.39 -2.47 -16.15
CA VAL A 148 -8.79 -2.12 -16.47
C VAL A 148 -9.52 -3.29 -17.15
N PRO A 149 -8.97 -3.91 -18.22
CA PRO A 149 -9.63 -5.07 -18.83
C PRO A 149 -9.70 -6.27 -17.89
N LEU A 150 -8.67 -6.53 -17.09
CA LEU A 150 -8.67 -7.65 -16.14
C LEU A 150 -9.78 -7.48 -15.08
N VAL A 151 -9.93 -6.28 -14.51
CA VAL A 151 -11.01 -5.99 -13.56
C VAL A 151 -12.38 -6.05 -14.24
N ALA A 152 -12.51 -5.56 -15.47
CA ALA A 152 -13.78 -5.55 -16.19
C ALA A 152 -14.23 -6.95 -16.64
N SER A 153 -13.30 -7.81 -17.08
CA SER A 153 -13.62 -9.07 -17.75
C SER A 153 -13.45 -10.32 -16.90
N GLN A 154 -12.70 -10.26 -15.79
CA GLN A 154 -12.35 -11.46 -15.01
C GLN A 154 -12.66 -11.33 -13.50
N TYR A 155 -12.73 -10.11 -12.96
CA TYR A 155 -12.94 -9.93 -11.53
C TYR A 155 -14.44 -10.00 -11.18
N GLY A 156 -14.83 -11.01 -10.39
CA GLY A 156 -16.22 -11.18 -9.95
C GLY A 156 -17.21 -11.45 -11.09
N THR A 157 -16.78 -12.21 -12.11
CA THR A 157 -17.58 -12.55 -13.30
C THR A 157 -17.89 -14.03 -13.40
N GLN A 158 -17.22 -14.91 -12.63
CA GLN A 158 -17.43 -16.36 -12.72
C GLN A 158 -18.66 -16.82 -11.91
N GLU A 159 -19.14 -15.98 -11.00
CA GLU A 159 -20.22 -16.30 -10.06
C GLU A 159 -21.31 -15.21 -10.10
N GLU A 160 -22.54 -15.59 -9.73
CA GLU A 160 -23.64 -14.63 -9.55
C GLU A 160 -23.50 -13.89 -8.22
N TYR A 161 -23.40 -12.56 -8.30
CA TYR A 161 -23.28 -11.67 -7.15
C TYR A 161 -24.49 -10.74 -7.07
N ASN A 162 -25.05 -10.56 -5.87
CA ASN A 162 -26.09 -9.58 -5.63
C ASN A 162 -25.50 -8.16 -5.78
N GLU A 163 -26.13 -7.31 -6.59
CA GLU A 163 -25.66 -5.95 -6.87
C GLU A 163 -25.62 -5.05 -5.62
N GLN A 164 -26.37 -5.42 -4.58
CA GLN A 164 -26.43 -4.70 -3.31
C GLN A 164 -25.30 -5.10 -2.33
N ASP A 165 -24.70 -6.28 -2.51
CA ASP A 165 -23.65 -6.84 -1.65
C ASP A 165 -22.29 -6.73 -2.36
N CYS A 166 -21.50 -5.72 -2.01
CA CYS A 166 -20.17 -5.49 -2.57
C CYS A 166 -19.05 -6.12 -1.70
N PHE A 167 -17.87 -6.33 -2.28
CA PHE A 167 -16.65 -6.84 -1.62
C PHE A 167 -16.66 -8.32 -1.17
N LYS A 168 -17.67 -9.11 -1.56
CA LYS A 168 -17.76 -10.56 -1.26
C LYS A 168 -17.28 -11.45 -2.42
N PHE A 169 -16.09 -11.23 -2.96
CA PHE A 169 -15.58 -11.94 -4.15
C PHE A 169 -14.80 -13.22 -3.84
N HIS A 170 -14.97 -13.80 -2.66
CA HIS A 170 -14.17 -14.93 -2.17
C HIS A 170 -14.34 -16.22 -3.00
N LYS A 171 -15.50 -16.40 -3.64
CA LYS A 171 -15.79 -17.59 -4.47
C LYS A 171 -14.87 -17.70 -5.69
N GLU A 172 -14.43 -16.58 -6.26
CA GLU A 172 -13.47 -16.54 -7.37
C GLU A 172 -12.12 -17.18 -7.02
N LEU A 173 -11.73 -17.17 -5.73
CA LEU A 173 -10.46 -17.75 -5.27
C LEU A 173 -10.52 -19.29 -5.24
N SER A 174 -11.67 -19.92 -5.46
CA SER A 174 -11.78 -21.38 -5.51
C SER A 174 -11.09 -21.97 -6.74
N HIS A 175 -11.05 -21.21 -7.85
CA HIS A 175 -10.46 -21.64 -9.12
C HIS A 175 -8.94 -21.86 -9.02
N THR A 176 -8.48 -22.99 -9.54
CA THR A 176 -7.06 -23.42 -9.46
C THR A 176 -6.10 -22.40 -10.06
N TYR A 177 -6.41 -21.82 -11.22
CA TYR A 177 -5.54 -20.84 -11.86
C TYR A 177 -5.40 -19.55 -11.03
N VAL A 178 -6.48 -19.09 -10.38
CA VAL A 178 -6.47 -17.92 -9.49
C VAL A 178 -5.58 -18.18 -8.28
N LYS A 179 -5.69 -19.38 -7.68
CA LYS A 179 -4.82 -19.80 -6.56
C LYS A 179 -3.35 -19.78 -6.97
N VAL A 180 -2.99 -20.39 -8.11
CA VAL A 180 -1.60 -20.43 -8.60
C VAL A 180 -1.05 -19.02 -8.80
N ILE A 181 -1.80 -18.13 -9.47
CA ILE A 181 -1.37 -16.75 -9.67
C ILE A 181 -1.16 -16.03 -8.34
N ASN A 182 -2.07 -16.18 -7.37
CA ASN A 182 -1.93 -15.56 -6.05
C ASN A 182 -0.69 -16.08 -5.31
N TYR A 183 -0.43 -17.39 -5.32
CA TYR A 183 0.79 -17.96 -4.70
C TYR A 183 2.08 -17.43 -5.35
N MET A 184 2.12 -17.34 -6.67
CA MET A 184 3.27 -16.79 -7.39
C MET A 184 3.51 -15.33 -7.00
N ILE A 185 2.46 -14.51 -6.96
CA ILE A 185 2.56 -13.10 -6.56
C ILE A 185 3.06 -12.98 -5.12
N VAL A 186 2.48 -13.73 -4.18
CA VAL A 186 2.88 -13.73 -2.77
C VAL A 186 4.36 -14.11 -2.64
N ALA A 187 4.79 -15.18 -3.28
CA ALA A 187 6.18 -15.65 -3.25
C ALA A 187 7.15 -14.60 -3.78
N ILE A 188 6.81 -13.94 -4.90
CA ILE A 188 7.62 -12.87 -5.49
C ILE A 188 7.72 -11.68 -4.54
N VAL A 189 6.61 -11.23 -3.95
CA VAL A 189 6.60 -10.08 -3.02
C VAL A 189 7.46 -10.36 -1.79
N ILE A 190 7.30 -11.55 -1.17
CA ILE A 190 8.10 -11.95 -0.01
C ILE A 190 9.59 -12.03 -0.39
N ALA A 191 9.93 -12.68 -1.51
CA ALA A 191 11.31 -12.81 -1.96
C ALA A 191 11.97 -11.44 -2.18
N ILE A 192 11.30 -10.53 -2.88
CA ILE A 192 11.82 -9.17 -3.13
C ILE A 192 11.97 -8.40 -1.81
N ALA A 193 10.99 -8.47 -0.90
CA ALA A 193 11.07 -7.79 0.40
C ALA A 193 12.28 -8.28 1.22
N MET A 194 12.51 -9.58 1.26
CA MET A 194 13.65 -10.18 1.96
C MET A 194 14.99 -9.77 1.32
N ILE A 195 15.09 -9.79 -0.01
CA ILE A 195 16.29 -9.33 -0.72
C ILE A 195 16.59 -7.87 -0.38
N LEU A 196 15.59 -6.98 -0.46
CA LEU A 196 15.75 -5.56 -0.14
C LEU A 196 16.21 -5.33 1.30
N LEU A 197 15.67 -6.09 2.25
CA LEU A 197 16.06 -6.04 3.66
C LEU A 197 17.52 -6.47 3.85
N VAL A 198 17.92 -7.59 3.27
CA VAL A 198 19.30 -8.11 3.37
C VAL A 198 20.29 -7.10 2.80
N PHE A 199 20.02 -6.53 1.62
CA PHE A 199 20.87 -5.49 1.04
C PHE A 199 20.94 -4.24 1.93
N GLN A 200 19.83 -3.81 2.52
CA GLN A 200 19.85 -2.64 3.42
C GLN A 200 20.68 -2.90 4.68
N VAL A 201 20.50 -4.06 5.31
CA VAL A 201 21.27 -4.44 6.51
C VAL A 201 22.75 -4.53 6.17
N PHE A 202 23.11 -5.13 5.02
CA PHE A 202 24.49 -5.19 4.55
C PHE A 202 25.10 -3.79 4.38
N ILE A 203 24.39 -2.87 3.72
CA ILE A 203 24.83 -1.47 3.52
C ILE A 203 25.03 -0.79 4.87
N LEU A 204 24.06 -0.91 5.79
CA LEU A 204 24.14 -0.31 7.12
C LEU A 204 25.34 -0.85 7.91
N VAL A 205 25.53 -2.16 7.95
CA VAL A 205 26.66 -2.80 8.63
C VAL A 205 28.00 -2.37 8.01
N SER A 206 28.08 -2.33 6.67
CA SER A 206 29.28 -1.86 5.97
C SER A 206 29.60 -0.40 6.29
N MET A 207 28.58 0.46 6.39
CA MET A 207 28.75 1.87 6.77
C MET A 207 29.24 1.99 8.21
N VAL A 208 28.63 1.24 9.14
CA VAL A 208 29.01 1.26 10.56
C VAL A 208 30.46 0.82 10.76
N ARG A 209 30.88 -0.25 10.08
CA ARG A 209 32.27 -0.75 10.14
C ARG A 209 33.29 0.24 9.56
N LYS A 210 32.92 0.97 8.51
CA LYS A 210 33.85 1.86 7.79
C LYS A 210 33.95 3.28 8.38
N LEU A 211 32.84 3.84 8.88
CA LEU A 211 32.79 5.22 9.38
C LEU A 211 32.88 5.33 10.91
N GLY A 212 32.72 4.24 11.66
CA GLY A 212 32.84 4.22 13.12
C GLY A 212 31.95 5.28 13.81
N HIS A 213 32.47 6.00 14.80
CA HIS A 213 31.71 6.98 15.61
C HIS A 213 31.28 8.26 14.87
N SER A 214 31.74 8.51 13.63
CA SER A 214 31.39 9.72 12.85
C SER A 214 30.08 9.59 12.06
N LEU A 215 29.37 8.46 12.18
CA LEU A 215 28.17 8.08 11.41
C LEU A 215 27.04 9.10 11.40
N LEU A 216 26.72 9.72 12.55
CA LEU A 216 25.56 10.62 12.68
C LEU A 216 25.76 11.96 11.96
N SER A 217 27.01 12.35 11.69
CA SER A 217 27.34 13.60 11.00
C SER A 217 27.16 13.49 9.48
N HIS A 218 27.26 12.27 8.93
CA HIS A 218 27.19 12.06 7.49
C HIS A 218 25.75 12.08 6.95
N GLN A 219 25.51 12.95 5.98
CA GLN A 219 24.26 13.06 5.22
C GLN A 219 23.83 11.72 4.59
N GLU A 220 24.79 10.84 4.29
CA GLU A 220 24.56 9.51 3.73
C GLU A 220 23.86 8.57 4.72
N PHE A 221 24.15 8.66 6.02
CA PHE A 221 23.49 7.83 7.06
C PHE A 221 22.00 8.16 7.16
N TRP A 222 21.65 9.45 7.15
CA TRP A 222 20.26 9.91 7.15
C TRP A 222 19.50 9.48 5.89
N ALA A 223 20.18 9.34 4.75
CA ALA A 223 19.59 8.78 3.54
C ALA A 223 19.30 7.28 3.69
N GLN A 224 20.19 6.51 4.34
CA GLN A 224 19.97 5.08 4.61
C GLN A 224 18.87 4.84 5.65
N LEU A 225 18.73 5.72 6.64
CA LEU A 225 17.62 5.63 7.60
C LEU A 225 16.26 5.83 6.92
N LYS A 226 16.19 6.71 5.91
CA LYS A 226 14.98 6.89 5.08
C LYS A 226 14.66 5.65 4.24
N ASN A 227 15.67 4.92 3.74
CA ASN A 227 15.45 3.66 3.05
C ASN A 227 14.89 2.59 4.01
N LEU A 228 15.44 2.52 5.24
CA LEU A 228 14.94 1.61 6.27
C LEU A 228 13.48 1.91 6.64
N PHE A 229 13.09 3.18 6.64
CA PHE A 229 11.69 3.58 6.85
C PHE A 229 10.74 2.96 5.81
N PHE A 230 11.04 3.05 4.52
CA PHE A 230 10.22 2.41 3.47
C PHE A 230 10.19 0.89 3.59
N ILE A 231 11.33 0.26 3.94
CA ILE A 231 11.37 -1.18 4.21
C ILE A 231 10.51 -1.54 5.42
N GLY A 232 10.56 -0.74 6.49
CA GLY A 232 9.71 -0.91 7.67
C GLY A 232 8.22 -0.90 7.31
N ILE A 233 7.79 -0.02 6.39
CA ILE A 233 6.41 0.00 5.88
C ILE A 233 6.08 -1.30 5.13
N ILE A 234 6.97 -1.81 4.27
CA ILE A 234 6.77 -3.09 3.58
C ILE A 234 6.58 -4.23 4.59
N LEU A 235 7.47 -4.30 5.59
CA LEU A 235 7.44 -5.36 6.59
C LEU A 235 6.21 -5.29 7.50
N PHE A 236 5.77 -4.08 7.87
CA PHE A 236 4.65 -3.90 8.79
C PHE A 236 3.28 -3.91 8.09
N CYS A 237 3.17 -3.26 6.93
CA CYS A 237 1.89 -3.11 6.24
C CYS A 237 1.62 -4.25 5.26
N PHE A 238 2.63 -4.76 4.55
CA PHE A 238 2.38 -5.66 3.41
C PHE A 238 2.64 -7.12 3.76
N LEU A 239 3.76 -7.44 4.41
CA LEU A 239 4.08 -8.84 4.73
C LEU A 239 3.02 -9.58 5.55
N PRO A 240 2.38 -8.99 6.59
CA PRO A 240 1.38 -9.71 7.37
C PRO A 240 0.21 -10.18 6.51
N TYR A 241 -0.24 -9.33 5.58
CA TYR A 241 -1.25 -9.69 4.60
C TYR A 241 -0.76 -10.80 3.65
N GLN A 242 0.47 -10.71 3.12
CA GLN A 242 1.00 -11.73 2.22
C GLN A 242 1.08 -13.12 2.88
N PHE A 243 1.55 -13.20 4.13
CA PHE A 243 1.58 -14.46 4.89
C PHE A 243 0.17 -14.98 5.16
N PHE A 244 -0.74 -14.11 5.61
CA PHE A 244 -2.11 -14.53 5.87
C PHE A 244 -2.85 -14.95 4.61
N ARG A 245 -2.54 -14.35 3.45
CA ARG A 245 -3.11 -14.71 2.16
C ARG A 245 -2.80 -16.15 1.77
N ILE A 246 -1.61 -16.67 2.10
CA ILE A 246 -1.26 -18.09 1.91
C ILE A 246 -2.20 -18.97 2.72
N TYR A 247 -2.35 -18.67 4.02
CA TYR A 247 -3.25 -19.40 4.91
C TYR A 247 -4.71 -19.34 4.43
N TYR A 248 -5.18 -18.16 4.03
CA TYR A 248 -6.51 -17.94 3.49
C TYR A 248 -6.81 -18.81 2.26
N LEU A 249 -5.88 -18.88 1.30
CA LEU A 249 -6.02 -19.70 0.09
C LEU A 249 -6.06 -21.20 0.38
N GLN A 250 -5.37 -21.67 1.42
CA GLN A 250 -5.40 -23.06 1.84
C GLN A 250 -6.74 -23.44 2.48
N VAL A 251 -7.28 -22.56 3.32
CA VAL A 251 -8.56 -22.78 4.02
C VAL A 251 -9.74 -22.70 3.04
N VAL A 252 -9.84 -21.64 2.23
CA VAL A 252 -10.88 -21.48 1.21
C VAL A 252 -10.80 -22.57 0.13
N GLY A 253 -9.60 -23.10 -0.12
CA GLY A 253 -9.43 -24.22 -1.03
C GLY A 253 -9.93 -25.57 -0.51
N ARG A 254 -10.22 -25.70 0.78
CA ARG A 254 -10.54 -26.96 1.46
C ARG A 254 -11.94 -26.98 2.10
N ALA A 255 -12.47 -25.82 2.48
CA ALA A 255 -13.76 -25.70 3.15
C ALA A 255 -14.91 -25.47 2.16
N ASN A 256 -15.94 -26.33 2.22
CA ASN A 256 -17.23 -26.13 1.55
C ASN A 256 -18.24 -25.38 2.45
N ASP A 257 -17.85 -24.93 3.64
CA ASP A 257 -18.73 -24.23 4.59
C ASP A 257 -18.05 -22.98 5.19
N CYS A 258 -18.87 -21.97 5.49
CA CYS A 258 -18.46 -20.61 5.88
C CYS A 258 -17.66 -20.58 7.19
N GLU A 259 -16.35 -20.35 7.09
CA GLU A 259 -15.54 -19.88 8.21
C GLU A 259 -15.39 -18.35 8.11
N ASP A 260 -16.48 -17.63 8.37
CA ASP A 260 -16.59 -16.16 8.21
C ASP A 260 -15.48 -15.38 8.95
N ASN A 261 -14.96 -15.96 10.04
CA ASN A 261 -13.83 -15.41 10.78
C ASN A 261 -12.57 -15.26 9.93
N VAL A 262 -12.27 -16.20 9.02
CA VAL A 262 -11.04 -16.16 8.22
C VAL A 262 -11.15 -15.10 7.11
N ALA A 263 -12.33 -14.98 6.48
CA ALA A 263 -12.61 -13.91 5.53
C ALA A 263 -12.50 -12.53 6.19
N PHE A 264 -12.99 -12.39 7.43
CA PHE A 264 -12.86 -11.18 8.23
C PHE A 264 -11.40 -10.77 8.46
N PHE A 265 -10.56 -11.69 8.92
CA PHE A 265 -9.13 -11.41 9.13
C PHE A 265 -8.41 -11.05 7.82
N ASN A 266 -8.77 -11.69 6.71
CA ASN A 266 -8.23 -11.34 5.39
C ASN A 266 -8.56 -9.88 5.03
N GLU A 267 -9.82 -9.46 5.20
CA GLU A 267 -10.23 -8.08 4.91
C GLU A 267 -9.58 -7.05 5.84
N ILE A 268 -9.41 -7.37 7.13
CA ILE A 268 -8.68 -6.50 8.07
C ILE A 268 -7.23 -6.34 7.62
N LEU A 269 -6.52 -7.45 7.38
CA LEU A 269 -5.11 -7.39 7.02
C LEU A 269 -4.89 -6.72 5.66
N LEU A 270 -5.79 -6.95 4.71
CA LEU A 270 -5.80 -6.24 3.44
C LEU A 270 -6.02 -4.74 3.67
N SER A 271 -6.95 -4.35 4.55
CA SER A 271 -7.19 -2.94 4.88
C SER A 271 -6.00 -2.30 5.61
N VAL A 272 -5.27 -3.03 6.45
CA VAL A 272 -4.02 -2.56 7.07
C VAL A 272 -2.98 -2.14 6.03
N THR A 273 -2.94 -2.78 4.85
CA THR A 273 -2.04 -2.35 3.76
C THR A 273 -2.30 -0.90 3.34
N ALA A 274 -3.54 -0.40 3.46
CA ALA A 274 -3.92 0.97 3.10
C ALA A 274 -3.29 2.03 4.02
N ILE A 275 -2.86 1.65 5.24
CA ILE A 275 -2.11 2.53 6.16
C ILE A 275 -0.80 3.00 5.51
N SER A 276 -0.29 2.27 4.52
CA SER A 276 0.84 2.75 3.71
C SER A 276 0.59 4.10 3.03
N CYS A 277 -0.65 4.60 2.89
CA CYS A 277 -0.90 5.97 2.41
C CYS A 277 -0.42 7.07 3.36
N CYS A 278 -0.20 6.74 4.63
CA CYS A 278 0.36 7.66 5.61
C CYS A 278 1.89 7.76 5.49
N ASP A 279 2.54 6.97 4.62
CA ASP A 279 3.99 6.98 4.41
C ASP A 279 4.51 8.37 4.02
N LEU A 280 3.80 9.08 3.15
CA LEU A 280 4.17 10.41 2.68
C LEU A 280 4.13 11.41 3.83
N LEU A 281 3.10 11.33 4.68
CA LEU A 281 3.00 12.16 5.88
C LEU A 281 4.17 11.90 6.83
N LEU A 282 4.42 10.63 7.14
CA LEU A 282 5.52 10.20 8.00
C LEU A 282 6.89 10.56 7.41
N PHE A 283 7.05 10.48 6.09
CA PHE A 283 8.26 10.87 5.38
C PHE A 283 8.53 12.38 5.50
N VAL A 284 7.49 13.22 5.42
CA VAL A 284 7.62 14.66 5.63
C VAL A 284 8.03 14.97 7.08
N LEU A 285 7.36 14.36 8.05
CA LEU A 285 7.62 14.55 9.48
C LEU A 285 9.02 14.06 9.89
N GLY A 286 9.45 12.91 9.37
CA GLY A 286 10.75 12.32 9.65
C GLY A 286 11.91 12.97 8.88
N GLY A 287 11.66 13.49 7.68
CA GLY A 287 12.70 13.81 6.71
C GLY A 287 13.18 15.25 6.64
N SER A 288 12.47 16.21 7.23
CA SER A 288 12.69 17.63 6.98
C SER A 288 13.18 18.37 8.22
N ARG A 289 14.46 18.76 8.24
CA ARG A 289 14.95 19.79 9.19
C ARG A 289 14.15 21.09 9.01
N TRP A 290 13.73 21.41 7.78
CA TRP A 290 12.93 22.60 7.45
C TRP A 290 11.51 22.59 8.01
N PHE A 291 10.79 21.46 7.96
CA PHE A 291 9.42 21.37 8.51
C PHE A 291 9.46 21.13 10.02
N LYS A 292 10.48 20.42 10.54
CA LYS A 292 10.77 20.44 11.99
C LYS A 292 11.02 21.86 12.49
N GLN A 293 11.86 22.65 11.81
CA GLN A 293 12.09 24.06 12.17
C GLN A 293 10.80 24.87 12.08
N LYS A 294 10.03 24.74 11.00
CA LYS A 294 8.80 25.51 10.80
C LYS A 294 7.67 25.10 11.74
N ILE A 295 7.58 23.83 12.14
CA ILE A 295 6.67 23.33 13.19
C ILE A 295 7.13 23.86 14.55
N ILE A 296 8.43 23.84 14.85
CA ILE A 296 8.98 24.44 16.07
C ILE A 296 8.68 25.95 16.10
N ASP A 297 8.86 26.66 15.00
CA ASP A 297 8.55 28.09 14.88
C ASP A 297 7.05 28.34 15.05
N LEU A 298 6.18 27.51 14.46
CA LEU A 298 4.72 27.60 14.65
C LEU A 298 4.32 27.30 16.11
N TRP A 299 4.93 26.29 16.72
CA TRP A 299 4.65 25.86 18.09
C TRP A 299 5.13 26.92 19.10
N ASN A 300 6.27 27.54 18.85
CA ASN A 300 6.77 28.69 19.63
C ASN A 300 5.87 29.91 19.46
N CYS A 301 5.33 30.17 18.26
CA CYS A 301 4.32 31.22 18.05
C CYS A 301 3.00 30.93 18.77
N ILE A 302 2.60 29.67 18.90
CA ILE A 302 1.37 29.26 19.61
C ILE A 302 1.56 29.28 21.13
N LEU A 303 2.75 28.93 21.65
CA LEU A 303 3.07 29.02 23.08
C LEU A 303 3.38 30.44 23.58
N CYS A 304 3.64 31.39 22.68
CA CYS A 304 3.86 32.81 23.02
C CYS A 304 2.55 33.63 23.05
N ARG A 305 1.38 33.00 23.01
CA ARG A 305 0.07 33.63 23.22
C ARG A 305 -0.61 33.05 24.46
#